data_AF-A0A7W0USJ1-F1
#
_entry.id   AF-A0A7W0USJ1-F1
#
_cell.length_a   1.000
_cell.length_b   1.000
_cell.length_c   1.000
_cell.angle_alpha   90.00
_cell.angle_beta   90.00
_cell.angle_gamma   90.00
#
_symmetry.space_group_name_H-M   'P 1'
#
loop_
_entity.id
_entity.type
_entity.pdbx_description
1 polymer ?
#
loop_
_entity_poly.entity_id
_entity_poly.type
_entity_poly.pdbx_seq_one_letter_code
_entity_poly.pdbx_strand_id
1 'polypeptide(L)'
;LADEDGVRFVFTTGGTGLTADDVTPEATRDVIEREAPGFAETIRAESRSHTPLGILTRGVSGIRGRTLIVNFPGNPKAIGESWPVVEPTLRHAAETLERE
;
A
#
# COMPACT_ATOMS: atom_id res chain seq x y z
N LEU A 1 10.09 -9.03 9.43
CA LEU A 1 8.80 -9.16 8.71
C LEU A 1 8.95 -9.82 7.35
N ALA A 2 9.20 -9.09 6.25
CA ALA A 2 9.21 -9.69 4.90
C ALA A 2 10.29 -10.78 4.74
N ASP A 3 11.51 -10.48 5.16
CA ASP A 3 12.67 -11.37 4.93
C ASP A 3 12.79 -12.49 5.98
N GLU A 4 12.36 -12.22 7.22
CA GLU A 4 12.57 -13.12 8.35
C GLU A 4 11.33 -13.93 8.71
N ASP A 5 10.14 -13.32 8.65
CA ASP A 5 8.89 -13.92 9.14
C ASP A 5 8.05 -14.50 7.99
N GLY A 6 8.47 -14.31 6.74
CA GLY A 6 7.79 -14.84 5.56
C GLY A 6 6.34 -14.33 5.40
N VAL A 7 6.06 -13.11 5.88
CA VAL A 7 4.71 -12.54 5.79
C VAL A 7 4.32 -12.29 4.33
N ARG A 8 3.06 -12.58 3.99
CA ARG A 8 2.55 -12.38 2.61
C ARG A 8 2.24 -10.92 2.31
N PHE A 9 1.83 -10.17 3.34
CA PHE A 9 1.36 -8.80 3.21
C PHE A 9 1.95 -7.92 4.32
N VAL A 10 2.37 -6.73 3.95
CA VAL A 10 2.69 -5.65 4.89
C VAL A 10 1.84 -4.44 4.52
N PHE A 11 1.03 -4.00 5.47
CA PHE A 11 0.23 -2.78 5.34
C PHE A 11 0.77 -1.75 6.31
N THR A 12 1.19 -0.60 5.78
CA THR A 12 1.58 0.55 6.61
C THR A 12 0.44 1.55 6.65
N THR A 13 0.36 2.35 7.71
CA THR A 13 -0.63 3.42 7.86
C THR A 13 0.04 4.69 8.33
N GLY A 14 -0.28 5.81 7.68
CA GLY A 14 0.29 7.12 7.98
C GLY A 14 1.66 7.37 7.35
N GLY A 15 2.16 8.60 7.50
CA GLY A 15 3.44 9.02 6.94
C GLY A 15 3.43 9.16 5.41
N THR A 16 2.25 9.28 4.78
CA THR A 16 2.07 9.38 3.32
C THR A 16 1.61 10.76 2.86
N GLY A 17 1.53 11.75 3.76
CA GLY A 17 1.13 13.12 3.45
C GLY A 17 2.24 13.95 2.77
N LEU A 18 2.13 15.27 2.89
CA LEU A 18 3.05 16.26 2.29
C LEU A 18 3.97 16.94 3.30
N THR A 19 3.98 16.50 4.57
CA THR A 19 4.87 17.06 5.59
C THR A 19 6.29 16.49 5.45
N ALA A 20 7.27 17.17 6.04
CA ALA A 20 8.67 16.73 5.97
C ALA A 20 8.90 15.34 6.63
N ASP A 21 8.09 15.00 7.62
CA ASP A 21 8.18 13.74 8.37
C ASP A 21 7.35 12.61 7.74
N ASP A 22 6.54 12.91 6.71
CA ASP A 22 5.85 11.90 5.92
C ASP A 22 6.87 11.21 5.02
N VAL A 23 7.51 10.12 5.49
CA VAL A 23 8.59 9.41 4.77
C VAL A 23 8.26 7.95 4.44
N THR A 24 7.05 7.49 4.72
CA THR A 24 6.64 6.09 4.48
C THR A 24 6.77 5.69 3.00
N PRO A 25 6.42 6.52 2.01
CA PRO A 25 6.60 6.17 0.60
C PRO A 25 8.07 5.98 0.21
N GLU A 26 8.95 6.86 0.68
CA GLU A 26 10.39 6.81 0.44
C GLU A 26 10.97 5.51 1.02
N ALA A 27 10.69 5.24 2.30
CA ALA A 27 11.14 4.02 2.96
C ALA A 27 10.59 2.75 2.28
N THR A 28 9.38 2.80 1.73
CA THR A 28 8.81 1.68 0.97
C THR A 28 9.54 1.48 -0.36
N ARG A 29 9.83 2.56 -1.10
CA ARG A 29 10.61 2.49 -2.36
C ARG A 29 12.01 1.94 -2.14
N ASP A 30 12.64 2.28 -1.02
CA ASP A 30 14.00 1.82 -0.68
C ASP A 30 14.08 0.30 -0.46
N VAL A 31 12.97 -0.36 -0.10
CA VAL A 31 12.97 -1.79 0.26
C VAL A 31 12.26 -2.70 -0.75
N ILE A 32 11.41 -2.17 -1.62
CA ILE A 32 10.75 -2.97 -2.65
C ILE A 32 11.73 -3.30 -3.79
N GLU A 33 11.57 -4.48 -4.37
CA GLU A 33 12.34 -4.95 -5.53
C GLU A 33 11.60 -4.66 -6.84
N ARG A 34 10.26 -4.66 -6.80
CA ARG A 34 9.38 -4.46 -7.95
C ARG A 34 8.19 -3.60 -7.56
N GLU A 35 7.83 -2.64 -8.41
CA GLU A 35 6.63 -1.83 -8.19
C GLU A 35 5.35 -2.62 -8.46
N ALA A 36 4.30 -2.32 -7.69
CA ALA A 36 2.96 -2.84 -7.90
C ALA A 36 1.97 -1.67 -7.83
N PRO A 37 2.05 -0.68 -8.75
CA PRO A 37 1.44 0.63 -8.58
C PRO A 37 -0.10 0.60 -8.56
N GLY A 38 -0.72 -0.42 -9.14
CA GLY A 38 -2.17 -0.55 -9.22
C GLY A 38 -2.90 -0.47 -7.86
N PHE A 39 -2.28 -0.93 -6.77
CA PHE A 39 -2.86 -0.80 -5.42
C PHE A 39 -2.90 0.68 -4.98
N ALA A 40 -1.75 1.37 -5.04
CA ALA A 40 -1.67 2.78 -4.66
C ALA A 40 -2.52 3.69 -5.56
N GLU A 41 -2.60 3.38 -6.86
CA GLU A 41 -3.49 4.08 -7.81
C GLU A 41 -4.96 3.90 -7.45
N THR A 42 -5.38 2.66 -7.17
CA THR A 42 -6.75 2.34 -6.77
C THR A 42 -7.12 3.02 -5.45
N ILE A 43 -6.25 2.96 -4.44
CA ILE A 43 -6.45 3.64 -3.15
C ILE A 43 -6.58 5.16 -3.35
N ARG A 44 -5.75 5.77 -4.18
CA ARG A 44 -5.86 7.21 -4.51
C ARG A 44 -7.15 7.54 -5.24
N ALA A 45 -7.56 6.70 -6.20
CA ALA A 45 -8.81 6.91 -6.94
C ALA A 45 -10.02 6.84 -5.99
N GLU A 46 -10.06 5.83 -5.12
CA GLU A 46 -11.10 5.66 -4.12
C GLU A 46 -11.11 6.81 -3.11
N SER A 47 -9.95 7.18 -2.57
CA SER A 47 -9.86 8.32 -1.64
C SER A 47 -10.36 9.63 -2.27
N ARG A 48 -10.12 9.80 -3.58
CA ARG A 48 -10.55 10.99 -4.34
C ARG A 48 -12.05 11.02 -4.59
N SER A 49 -12.72 9.86 -4.63
CA SER A 49 -14.17 9.78 -4.78
C SER A 49 -14.89 10.28 -3.52
N HIS A 50 -14.29 10.08 -2.34
CA HIS A 50 -14.81 10.55 -1.05
C HIS A 50 -14.41 12.00 -0.72
N THR A 51 -13.22 12.44 -1.14
CA THR A 51 -12.73 13.80 -0.88
C THR A 51 -11.71 14.26 -1.91
N PRO A 52 -11.72 15.53 -2.36
CA PRO A 52 -10.68 16.04 -3.26
C PRO A 52 -9.27 15.96 -2.66
N LEU A 53 -9.16 15.89 -1.32
CA LEU A 53 -7.89 15.72 -0.62
C LEU A 53 -7.24 14.36 -0.85
N GLY A 54 -7.97 13.37 -1.39
CA GLY A 54 -7.44 12.06 -1.72
C GLY A 54 -6.27 12.09 -2.71
N ILE A 55 -6.07 13.19 -3.44
CA ILE A 55 -4.90 13.38 -4.30
C ILE A 55 -3.59 13.62 -3.54
N LEU A 56 -3.65 14.00 -2.26
CA LEU A 56 -2.47 14.43 -1.49
C LEU A 56 -1.67 13.26 -0.91
N THR A 57 -2.22 12.04 -0.89
CA THR A 57 -1.48 10.87 -0.43
C THR A 57 -0.42 10.45 -1.46
N ARG A 58 0.82 10.33 -0.99
CA ARG A 58 1.99 9.89 -1.73
C ARG A 58 2.25 8.39 -1.57
N GLY A 59 1.36 7.65 -0.92
CA GLY A 59 1.51 6.22 -0.66
C GLY A 59 1.87 5.43 -1.92
N VAL A 60 2.75 4.44 -1.78
CA VAL A 60 3.15 3.54 -2.87
C VAL A 60 2.84 2.09 -2.52
N SER A 61 3.06 1.22 -3.49
CA SER A 61 2.91 -0.22 -3.33
C SER A 61 3.91 -0.96 -4.20
N GLY A 62 4.43 -2.06 -3.68
CA GLY A 62 5.46 -2.85 -4.33
C GLY A 62 5.66 -4.20 -3.66
N ILE A 63 6.60 -4.96 -4.19
CA ILE A 63 6.88 -6.33 -3.78
C ILE A 63 8.32 -6.42 -3.29
N ARG A 64 8.54 -7.10 -2.17
CA ARG A 64 9.85 -7.53 -1.67
C ARG A 64 9.82 -9.05 -1.53
N GLY A 65 10.63 -9.77 -2.29
CA GLY A 65 10.55 -11.23 -2.41
C GLY A 65 9.14 -11.69 -2.80
N ARG A 66 8.45 -12.34 -1.86
CA ARG A 66 7.07 -12.82 -1.99
C ARG A 66 6.06 -12.04 -1.14
N THR A 67 6.46 -10.87 -0.63
CA THR A 67 5.63 -10.00 0.22
C THR A 67 5.14 -8.81 -0.59
N LEU A 68 3.82 -8.60 -0.61
CA LEU A 68 3.22 -7.36 -1.10
C LEU A 68 3.20 -6.31 0.02
N ILE A 69 3.74 -5.12 -0.26
CA ILE A 69 3.78 -3.96 0.63
C ILE A 69 2.85 -2.89 0.05
N VAL A 70 1.91 -2.39 0.85
CA VAL A 70 0.97 -1.32 0.44
C VAL A 70 0.87 -0.26 1.53
N ASN A 71 1.04 1.01 1.15
CA ASN A 71 0.86 2.13 2.07
C ASN A 71 -0.60 2.62 2.07
N PHE A 72 -1.22 2.64 3.24
CA PHE A 72 -2.54 3.23 3.46
C PHE A 72 -2.43 4.65 4.05
N PRO A 73 -3.48 5.48 3.88
CA PRO A 73 -3.60 6.75 4.60
C PRO A 73 -3.59 6.55 6.12
N GLY A 74 -3.17 7.56 6.88
CA GLY A 74 -3.16 7.51 8.35
C GLY A 74 -4.53 7.69 9.02
N ASN A 75 -5.54 8.16 8.28
CA ASN A 75 -6.87 8.40 8.83
C ASN A 75 -7.70 7.10 8.84
N PRO A 76 -8.21 6.63 10.00
CA PRO A 76 -9.03 5.41 10.08
C PRO A 76 -10.23 5.39 9.15
N LYS A 77 -10.88 6.55 8.92
CA LYS A 77 -11.99 6.67 7.97
C LYS A 77 -11.54 6.35 6.54
N ALA A 78 -10.42 6.95 6.11
CA ALA A 78 -9.88 6.73 4.76
C ALA A 78 -9.41 5.27 4.57
N ILE A 79 -8.94 4.61 5.63
CA ILE A 79 -8.65 3.16 5.60
C ILE A 79 -9.94 2.36 5.40
N GLY A 80 -11.00 2.69 6.15
CA GLY A 80 -12.31 2.03 6.00
C GLY A 80 -12.91 2.20 4.60
N GLU A 81 -12.64 3.33 3.94
CA GLU A 81 -13.06 3.60 2.55
C GLU A 81 -12.21 2.85 1.52
N SER A 82 -10.90 2.69 1.75
CA SER A 82 -9.96 2.10 0.78
C SER A 82 -9.70 0.60 0.97
N TRP A 83 -9.95 0.03 2.14
CA TRP A 83 -9.79 -1.41 2.38
C TRP A 83 -10.70 -2.29 1.50
N PRO A 84 -12.01 -1.97 1.30
CA PRO A 84 -12.91 -2.80 0.51
C PRO A 84 -12.51 -2.97 -0.95
N VAL A 85 -11.72 -2.04 -1.52
CA VAL A 85 -11.20 -2.16 -2.89
C VAL A 85 -9.92 -2.99 -2.97
N VAL A 86 -9.19 -3.14 -1.86
CA VAL A 86 -7.94 -3.91 -1.78
C VAL A 86 -8.19 -5.35 -1.36
N GLU A 87 -8.99 -5.56 -0.31
CA GLU A 87 -9.24 -6.87 0.31
C GLU A 87 -9.57 -8.01 -0.68
N PRO A 88 -10.46 -7.81 -1.69
CA PRO A 88 -10.84 -8.89 -2.60
C PRO A 88 -9.67 -9.42 -3.45
N THR A 89 -8.60 -8.64 -3.60
CA THR A 89 -7.44 -8.99 -4.43
C THR A 89 -6.44 -9.88 -3.68
N LEU A 90 -6.47 -9.89 -2.34
CA LEU A 90 -5.38 -10.42 -1.51
C LEU A 90 -5.18 -11.93 -1.72
N ARG A 91 -6.25 -12.72 -1.85
CA ARG A 91 -6.13 -14.16 -2.09
C ARG A 91 -5.34 -14.45 -3.36
N HIS A 92 -5.75 -13.84 -4.48
CA HIS A 92 -5.10 -14.06 -5.76
C HIS A 92 -3.66 -13.50 -5.79
N ALA A 93 -3.42 -12.38 -5.10
CA ALA A 93 -2.08 -11.82 -4.95
C ALA A 93 -1.13 -12.79 -4.21
N ALA A 94 -1.57 -13.39 -3.09
CA ALA A 94 -0.79 -14.40 -2.37
C ALA A 94 -0.48 -15.61 -3.26
N GLU A 95 -1.50 -16.19 -3.90
CA GLU A 95 -1.34 -17.34 -4.79
C GLU A 95 -0.39 -17.04 -5.96
N THR A 96 -0.37 -15.80 -6.45
CA THR A 96 0.52 -15.38 -7.54
C THR A 96 1.97 -15.24 -7.07
N LEU A 97 2.18 -14.68 -5.88
CA LEU A 97 3.52 -14.46 -5.31
C LEU A 97 4.20 -15.76 -4.84
N GLU A 98 3.43 -16.82 -4.60
CA GLU A 98 3.95 -18.14 -4.21
C GLU A 98 4.35 -19.04 -5.39
N ARG A 99 4.04 -18.67 -6.63
CA ARG A 99 4.41 -19.44 -7.83
C ARG A 99 5.91 -19.33 -8.08
N GLU A 100 6.54 -20.48 -8.38
CA GLU A 100 7.95 -20.59 -8.78
C GLU A 100 8.19 -20.09 -10.21
#